data_AF-A0A1X0RJL0-F1
#
_entry.id   AF-A0A1X0RJL0-F1
#
_cell.length_a   1.000
_cell.length_b   1.000
_cell.length_c   1.000
_cell.angle_alpha   90.00
_cell.angle_beta   90.00
_cell.angle_gamma   90.00
#
_symmetry.space_group_name_H-M   'P 1'
#
loop_
_entity.id
_entity.type
_entity.pdbx_description
1 polymer ?
#
loop_
_entity_poly.entity_id
_entity_poly.type
_entity_poly.pdbx_seq_one_letter_code
_entity_poly.pdbx_strand_id
1 'polypeptide(L)'
;MLLAQNGKAYHYLASPDNFDQLLVDQPSGKWMLPKPTNVSTESTLRHSDDLFHLITSTSPFYKFISNQSYIELSKDIVETLNNDWTFNPQLRFACSQAFAGAILLEGFTAIIINCVEPYGRLKKTDAHHERRLESSMHSSSYPQTESKYGWISSVIVEEDNVTKLKIGTTSFNLLVTSSIRLDNKPNTQDIIQMGSKTTNFVPTVNTSIY
;
A
#
# COMPACT_ATOMS: atom_id res chain seq x y z
N MET A 1 -4.67 25.88 13.85
CA MET A 1 -3.22 25.69 14.08
C MET A 1 -3.04 25.68 15.59
N LEU A 2 -2.69 24.54 16.17
CA LEU A 2 -2.50 24.41 17.61
C LEU A 2 -1.00 24.42 17.90
N LEU A 3 -0.61 25.14 18.94
CA LEU A 3 0.77 25.25 19.41
C LEU A 3 1.07 24.03 20.28
N ALA A 4 2.06 23.22 19.88
CA ALA A 4 2.60 22.20 20.77
C ALA A 4 3.28 22.86 21.98
N GLN A 5 3.51 22.10 23.06
CA GLN A 5 4.17 22.60 24.28
C GLN A 5 5.58 23.16 24.03
N ASN A 6 6.22 22.76 22.93
CA ASN A 6 7.51 23.28 22.47
C ASN A 6 7.39 24.56 21.60
N GLY A 7 6.19 25.15 21.48
CA GLY A 7 5.93 26.38 20.75
C GLY A 7 5.93 26.24 19.23
N LYS A 8 6.08 25.03 18.68
CA LYS A 8 6.02 24.82 17.23
C LYS A 8 4.58 24.58 16.78
N ALA A 9 4.20 25.28 15.71
CA ALA A 9 2.92 25.10 15.05
C ALA A 9 2.98 23.88 14.12
N TYR A 10 2.18 22.87 14.40
CA TYR A 10 2.02 21.71 13.52
C TYR A 10 0.60 21.68 12.94
N HIS A 11 0.47 21.15 11.73
CA HIS A 11 -0.84 20.74 11.21
C HIS A 11 -1.38 19.60 12.09
N TYR A 12 -2.71 19.55 12.29
CA TYR A 12 -3.37 18.73 13.32
C TYR A 12 -2.92 17.24 13.31
N LEU A 13 -2.65 16.67 12.14
CA LEU A 13 -2.22 15.27 11.97
C LEU A 13 -0.70 15.04 12.02
N ALA A 14 0.10 16.09 12.15
CA ALA A 14 1.57 16.02 12.14
C ALA A 14 2.19 16.08 13.54
N SER A 15 1.39 16.26 14.59
CA SER A 15 1.84 16.22 15.98
C SER A 15 1.69 14.80 16.53
N PRO A 16 2.77 14.17 17.02
CA PRO A 16 2.71 12.87 17.69
C PRO A 16 1.71 12.86 18.86
N ASP A 17 1.67 13.95 19.62
CA ASP A 17 0.78 14.09 20.79
C ASP A 17 -0.71 14.03 20.42
N ASN A 18 -1.06 14.56 19.25
CA ASN A 18 -2.44 14.49 18.74
C ASN A 18 -2.79 13.07 18.26
N PHE A 19 -1.81 12.31 17.79
CA PHE A 19 -1.99 10.92 17.36
C PHE A 19 -2.32 10.05 18.58
N ASP A 20 -1.59 10.23 19.68
CA ASP A 20 -1.83 9.53 20.94
C ASP A 20 -3.23 9.85 21.52
N GLN A 21 -3.67 11.11 21.44
CA GLN A 21 -5.03 11.49 21.86
C GLN A 21 -6.12 10.89 20.96
N LEU A 22 -5.88 10.77 19.66
CA LEU A 22 -6.84 10.19 18.72
C LEU A 22 -7.00 8.68 18.92
N LEU A 23 -5.96 8.01 19.43
CA LEU A 23 -5.99 6.59 19.83
C LEU A 23 -6.73 6.36 21.16
N VAL A 24 -6.82 7.37 22.03
CA VAL A 24 -7.59 7.30 23.30
C VAL A 24 -9.11 7.28 23.03
N ASP A 25 -9.57 7.93 21.96
CA ASP A 25 -10.99 8.06 21.62
C ASP A 25 -11.55 6.95 20.69
N GLN A 26 -10.77 5.91 20.37
CA GLN A 26 -11.25 4.79 19.55
C GLN A 26 -11.87 3.67 20.42
N PRO A 27 -13.04 3.11 20.05
CA PRO A 27 -13.66 2.07 20.84
C PRO A 27 -12.82 0.78 20.85
N SER A 28 -12.77 0.17 22.03
CA SER A 28 -12.03 -1.01 22.45
C SER A 28 -11.93 -2.15 21.43
N GLY A 29 -10.88 -2.11 20.61
CA GLY A 29 -10.31 -3.29 19.95
C GLY A 29 -8.89 -3.49 20.47
N LYS A 30 -8.53 -4.71 20.91
CA LYS A 30 -7.14 -5.03 21.23
C LYS A 30 -6.36 -5.16 19.92
N TRP A 31 -5.80 -4.05 19.46
CA TRP A 31 -4.84 -4.03 18.37
C TRP A 31 -3.53 -4.63 18.87
N MET A 32 -3.09 -5.73 18.25
CA MET A 32 -1.74 -6.25 18.44
C MET A 32 -0.98 -6.02 17.15
N LEU A 33 0.19 -5.38 17.25
CA LEU A 33 1.16 -5.36 16.17
C LEU A 33 1.51 -6.81 15.79
N PRO A 34 1.74 -7.11 14.50
CA PRO A 34 2.30 -8.39 14.09
C PRO A 34 3.55 -8.66 14.93
N LYS A 35 3.58 -9.81 15.61
CA LYS A 35 4.79 -10.19 16.35
C LYS A 35 5.90 -10.42 15.33
N PRO A 36 7.12 -9.90 15.54
CA PRO A 36 8.23 -10.26 14.70
C PRO A 36 8.39 -11.78 14.77
N THR A 37 8.26 -12.44 13.62
CA THR A 37 8.52 -13.87 13.51
C THR A 37 10.00 -14.06 13.76
N ASN A 38 10.35 -14.85 14.79
CA ASN A 38 11.71 -15.35 14.94
C ASN A 38 12.03 -16.16 13.70
N VAL A 39 12.85 -15.60 12.81
CA VAL A 39 13.29 -16.27 11.58
C VAL A 39 14.19 -17.41 12.01
N SER A 40 13.65 -18.63 12.02
CA SER A 40 14.45 -19.84 12.00
C SER A 40 15.16 -19.89 10.64
N THR A 41 16.48 -19.85 10.67
CA THR A 41 17.37 -20.05 9.53
C THR A 41 17.24 -21.48 9.02
N GLU A 42 16.22 -21.74 8.21
CA GLU A 42 16.23 -22.82 7.24
C GLU A 42 16.17 -22.21 5.85
N SER A 43 17.35 -22.04 5.27
CA SER A 43 17.58 -21.49 3.94
C SER A 43 17.05 -22.45 2.88
N THR A 44 15.81 -22.24 2.45
CA THR A 44 15.40 -22.57 1.09
C THR A 44 15.37 -21.27 0.30
N LEU A 45 16.42 -21.05 -0.50
CA LEU A 45 16.59 -19.90 -1.39
C LEU A 45 15.34 -19.71 -2.25
N ARG A 46 14.56 -18.66 -1.97
CA ARG A 46 13.46 -18.20 -2.81
C ARG A 46 13.96 -16.99 -3.58
N HIS A 47 14.06 -17.11 -4.90
CA HIS A 47 14.59 -16.07 -5.80
C HIS A 47 13.95 -14.67 -5.61
N SER A 48 12.72 -14.55 -5.08
CA SER A 48 12.08 -13.25 -4.81
C SER A 48 12.67 -12.53 -3.60
N ASP A 49 13.06 -13.27 -2.56
CA ASP A 49 13.60 -12.71 -1.32
C ASP A 49 15.00 -12.15 -1.59
N ASP A 50 15.80 -12.87 -2.39
CA ASP A 50 17.12 -12.42 -2.84
C ASP A 50 17.02 -11.12 -3.65
N LEU A 51 16.02 -11.00 -4.52
CA LEU A 51 15.80 -9.81 -5.35
C LEU A 51 15.31 -8.61 -4.53
N PHE A 52 14.43 -8.86 -3.55
CA PHE A 52 14.01 -7.84 -2.60
C PHE A 52 15.20 -7.30 -1.80
N HIS A 53 16.05 -8.19 -1.27
CA HIS A 53 17.27 -7.81 -0.54
C HIS A 53 18.26 -7.05 -1.43
N LEU A 54 18.42 -7.45 -2.70
CA LEU A 54 19.28 -6.74 -3.65
C LEU A 54 18.79 -5.32 -3.89
N ILE A 55 17.51 -5.11 -4.17
CA ILE A 55 16.97 -3.78 -4.47
C ILE A 55 17.00 -2.89 -3.23
N THR A 56 16.59 -3.41 -2.07
CA THR A 56 16.57 -2.63 -0.83
C THR A 56 17.99 -2.23 -0.39
N SER A 57 19.00 -3.07 -0.60
CA SER A 57 20.40 -2.76 -0.29
C SER A 57 21.07 -1.81 -1.29
N THR A 58 20.67 -1.85 -2.56
CA THR A 58 21.24 -0.99 -3.63
C THR A 58 20.46 0.30 -3.86
N SER A 59 19.31 0.46 -3.20
CA SER A 59 18.44 1.63 -3.36
C SER A 59 19.13 2.94 -2.91
N PRO A 60 18.90 4.07 -3.59
CA PRO A 60 19.27 5.39 -3.08
C PRO A 60 18.69 5.70 -1.70
N PHE A 61 17.57 5.05 -1.33
CA PHE A 61 16.87 5.24 -0.07
C PHE A 61 17.15 4.12 0.95
N TYR A 62 18.21 3.31 0.74
CA TYR A 62 18.47 2.14 1.59
C TYR A 62 18.48 2.47 3.07
N LYS A 63 19.01 3.64 3.49
CA LYS A 63 19.10 4.03 4.91
C LYS A 63 17.74 4.11 5.60
N PHE A 64 16.69 4.46 4.85
CA PHE A 64 15.33 4.55 5.37
C PHE A 64 14.69 3.15 5.43
N ILE A 65 14.93 2.35 4.40
CA ILE A 65 14.36 1.02 4.23
C ILE A 65 15.01 0.02 5.18
N SER A 66 16.33 0.09 5.37
CA SER A 66 17.11 -0.82 6.21
C SER A 66 16.74 -0.77 7.69
N ASN A 67 16.09 0.30 8.12
CA ASN A 67 15.63 0.47 9.50
C ASN A 67 14.27 -0.21 9.76
N GLN A 68 13.64 -0.77 8.73
CA GLN A 68 12.34 -1.42 8.81
C GLN A 68 12.47 -2.91 8.47
N SER A 69 11.65 -3.73 9.12
CA SER A 69 11.46 -5.13 8.75
C SER A 69 10.25 -5.26 7.85
N TYR A 70 10.47 -5.75 6.63
CA TYR A 70 9.40 -6.01 5.68
C TYR A 70 9.03 -7.48 5.69
N ILE A 71 7.74 -7.76 5.53
CA ILE A 71 7.21 -9.12 5.42
C ILE A 71 6.35 -9.17 4.17
N GLU A 72 6.50 -10.23 3.39
CA GLU A 72 5.65 -10.39 2.22
C GLU A 72 4.17 -10.48 2.64
N LEU A 73 3.31 -9.76 1.91
CA LEU A 73 1.89 -9.66 2.19
C LEU A 73 1.24 -11.05 2.16
N SER A 74 0.66 -11.45 3.29
CA SER A 74 0.00 -12.74 3.43
C SER A 74 -1.49 -12.68 3.18
N LYS A 75 -2.06 -13.84 2.84
CA LYS A 75 -3.51 -14.02 2.64
C LYS A 75 -4.30 -13.62 3.89
N ASP A 76 -3.82 -14.00 5.06
CA ASP A 76 -4.49 -13.74 6.34
C ASP A 76 -4.62 -12.24 6.63
N ILE A 77 -3.60 -11.44 6.29
CA ILE A 77 -3.65 -9.98 6.42
C ILE A 77 -4.78 -9.43 5.57
N VAL A 78 -4.88 -9.85 4.30
CA VAL A 78 -5.89 -9.30 3.41
C VAL A 78 -7.29 -9.86 3.64
N GLU A 79 -7.43 -11.10 4.06
CA GLU A 79 -8.72 -11.62 4.55
C GLU A 79 -9.22 -10.80 5.74
N THR A 80 -8.33 -10.42 6.66
CA THR A 80 -8.67 -9.55 7.80
C THR A 80 -9.10 -8.16 7.35
N LEU A 81 -8.41 -7.57 6.37
CA LEU A 81 -8.76 -6.26 5.80
C LEU A 81 -10.02 -6.28 4.94
N ASN A 82 -10.39 -7.45 4.39
CA ASN A 82 -11.58 -7.64 3.56
C ASN A 82 -12.89 -7.80 4.34
N ASN A 83 -12.84 -7.79 5.67
CA ASN A 83 -14.05 -7.76 6.50
C ASN A 83 -14.95 -6.58 6.12
N ASP A 84 -16.26 -6.74 6.34
CA ASP A 84 -17.26 -5.77 5.86
C ASP A 84 -17.08 -4.39 6.51
N TRP A 85 -16.79 -3.38 5.67
CA TRP A 85 -16.59 -1.99 6.06
C TRP A 85 -17.86 -1.30 6.59
N THR A 86 -19.06 -1.83 6.32
CA THR A 86 -20.30 -1.35 6.92
C THR A 86 -20.33 -1.65 8.42
N PHE A 87 -19.85 -2.83 8.83
CA PHE A 87 -19.77 -3.22 10.23
C PHE A 87 -18.47 -2.76 10.90
N ASN A 88 -17.39 -2.60 10.10
CA ASN A 88 -16.07 -2.23 10.58
C ASN A 88 -15.48 -1.05 9.77
N PRO A 89 -16.00 0.17 9.91
CA PRO A 89 -15.55 1.33 9.13
C PRO A 89 -14.08 1.70 9.36
N GLN A 90 -13.50 1.35 10.51
CA GLN A 90 -12.10 1.54 10.85
C GLN A 90 -11.14 0.81 9.88
N LEU A 91 -11.62 -0.23 9.19
CA LEU A 91 -10.81 -0.97 8.24
C LEU A 91 -10.35 -0.12 7.06
N ARG A 92 -11.06 0.97 6.72
CA ARG A 92 -10.60 1.95 5.72
C ARG A 92 -9.23 2.51 6.07
N PHE A 93 -9.09 2.91 7.32
CA PHE A 93 -7.84 3.45 7.85
C PHE A 93 -6.78 2.37 7.99
N ALA A 94 -7.15 1.18 8.49
CA ALA A 94 -6.21 0.07 8.59
C ALA A 94 -5.67 -0.37 7.22
N CYS A 95 -6.49 -0.38 6.17
CA CYS A 95 -6.03 -0.64 4.81
C CYS A 95 -5.03 0.44 4.35
N SER A 96 -5.33 1.72 4.56
CA SER A 96 -4.37 2.79 4.24
C SER A 96 -3.04 2.61 4.96
N GLN A 97 -3.07 2.32 6.26
CA GLN A 97 -1.86 2.14 7.06
C GLN A 97 -1.07 0.87 6.68
N ALA A 98 -1.77 -0.21 6.33
CA ALA A 98 -1.11 -1.47 5.92
C ALA A 98 -0.35 -1.33 4.59
N PHE A 99 -0.84 -0.47 3.67
CA PHE A 99 -0.22 -0.26 2.37
C PHE A 99 0.67 0.98 2.30
N ALA A 100 0.56 1.91 3.26
CA ALA A 100 1.53 2.99 3.42
C ALA A 100 2.85 2.43 3.95
N GLY A 101 3.93 2.65 3.21
CA GLY A 101 5.24 2.06 3.44
C GLY A 101 5.44 0.71 2.74
N ALA A 102 4.40 0.12 2.14
CA ALA A 102 4.53 -1.15 1.43
C ALA A 102 5.40 -1.00 0.18
N ILE A 103 6.16 -2.04 -0.14
CA ILE A 103 7.03 -2.10 -1.31
C ILE A 103 6.41 -3.02 -2.35
N LEU A 104 6.15 -2.48 -3.54
CA LEU A 104 5.76 -3.25 -4.71
C LEU A 104 7.01 -3.59 -5.51
N LEU A 105 7.21 -4.87 -5.78
CA LEU A 105 8.35 -5.40 -6.48
C LEU A 105 7.90 -6.16 -7.74
N GLU A 106 8.37 -5.69 -8.91
CA GLU A 106 8.15 -6.32 -10.21
C GLU A 106 9.50 -6.49 -10.92
N GLY A 107 10.04 -7.71 -10.92
CA GLY A 107 11.39 -7.98 -11.42
C GLY A 107 12.41 -7.04 -10.75
N PHE A 108 13.22 -6.34 -11.54
CA PHE A 108 14.21 -5.37 -11.02
C PHE A 108 13.66 -3.97 -10.76
N THR A 109 12.34 -3.78 -10.82
CA THR A 109 11.69 -2.49 -10.58
C THR A 109 10.94 -2.53 -9.26
N ALA A 110 11.13 -1.52 -8.43
CA ALA A 110 10.41 -1.45 -7.16
C ALA A 110 9.99 -0.02 -6.83
N ILE A 111 8.82 0.11 -6.20
CA ILE A 111 8.37 1.35 -5.59
C ILE A 111 8.00 1.11 -4.13
N ILE A 112 8.25 2.09 -3.28
CA ILE A 112 7.61 2.21 -1.97
C ILE A 112 6.39 3.12 -2.11
N ILE A 113 5.27 2.70 -1.55
CA ILE A 113 4.05 3.50 -1.49
C ILE A 113 4.13 4.40 -0.28
N ASN A 114 4.00 5.71 -0.46
CA ASN A 114 3.90 6.63 0.68
C ASN A 114 2.45 6.84 1.11
N CYS A 115 1.53 6.87 0.15
CA CYS A 115 0.13 7.19 0.41
C CYS A 115 -0.81 6.44 -0.55
N VAL A 116 -1.92 5.98 0.00
CA VAL A 116 -3.04 5.41 -0.76
C VAL A 116 -4.36 6.03 -0.32
N GLU A 117 -5.28 6.12 -1.25
CA GLU A 117 -6.68 6.50 -1.00
C GLU A 117 -7.58 5.25 -1.07
N PRO A 118 -8.20 4.84 0.05
CA PRO A 118 -9.01 3.63 0.11
C PRO A 118 -10.46 3.91 -0.30
N TYR A 119 -11.02 3.01 -1.11
CA TYR A 119 -12.42 3.07 -1.54
C TYR A 119 -13.11 1.72 -1.37
N GLY A 120 -14.34 1.74 -0.88
CA GLY A 120 -15.16 0.52 -0.78
C GLY A 120 -15.66 0.10 -2.16
N ARG A 121 -15.81 -1.20 -2.43
CA ARG A 121 -16.22 -1.65 -3.77
C ARG A 121 -17.69 -1.51 -4.10
N LEU A 122 -18.56 -1.40 -3.09
CA LEU A 122 -19.99 -1.35 -3.30
C LEU A 122 -20.50 0.08 -3.16
N LYS A 123 -21.46 0.46 -3.99
CA LYS A 123 -22.15 1.76 -3.87
C LYS A 123 -22.71 2.01 -2.47
N LYS A 124 -23.17 0.95 -1.80
CA LYS A 124 -23.69 1.03 -0.41
C LYS A 124 -22.60 1.35 0.61
N THR A 125 -21.36 0.94 0.35
CA THR A 125 -20.23 1.15 1.26
C THR A 125 -19.50 2.45 0.96
N ASP A 126 -19.50 2.87 -0.30
CA ASP A 126 -18.73 4.03 -0.77
C ASP A 126 -19.37 4.67 -2.03
N ALA A 127 -19.56 5.98 -2.00
CA ALA A 127 -20.06 6.74 -3.15
C ALA A 127 -19.05 6.79 -4.32
N HIS A 128 -17.76 6.66 -3.99
CA HIS A 128 -16.62 6.64 -4.90
C HIS A 128 -16.14 5.22 -5.22
N HIS A 129 -16.97 4.20 -4.97
CA HIS A 129 -16.67 2.83 -5.37
C HIS A 129 -16.26 2.73 -6.85
N GLU A 130 -15.41 1.75 -7.15
CA GLU A 130 -14.96 1.50 -8.52
C GLU A 130 -16.15 1.28 -9.46
N ARG A 131 -16.33 2.22 -10.40
CA ARG A 131 -17.37 2.15 -11.42
C ARG A 131 -16.82 1.45 -12.65
N ARG A 132 -17.48 0.37 -13.05
CA ARG A 132 -17.21 -0.31 -14.32
C ARG A 132 -18.03 0.37 -15.39
N LEU A 133 -17.45 1.37 -16.05
CA LEU A 133 -18.04 1.95 -17.26
C LEU A 133 -17.69 1.04 -18.44
N GLU A 134 -18.49 1.02 -19.51
CA GLU A 134 -18.21 0.19 -20.69
C GLU A 134 -16.81 0.45 -21.28
N SER A 135 -16.34 1.70 -21.20
CA SER A 135 -15.00 2.09 -21.64
C SER A 135 -13.86 1.60 -20.74
N SER A 136 -14.13 1.22 -19.48
CA SER A 136 -13.14 0.77 -18.49
C SER A 136 -13.35 -0.68 -18.03
N MET A 137 -14.22 -1.43 -18.72
CA MET A 137 -14.62 -2.79 -18.33
C MET A 137 -13.45 -3.77 -18.25
N HIS A 138 -12.39 -3.55 -19.04
CA HIS A 138 -11.18 -4.36 -19.08
C HIS A 138 -10.12 -3.97 -18.03
N SER A 139 -10.32 -2.88 -17.29
CA SER A 139 -9.32 -2.29 -16.40
C SER A 139 -9.70 -2.38 -14.92
N SER A 140 -10.54 -3.36 -14.57
CA SER A 140 -11.01 -3.57 -13.21
C SER A 140 -9.88 -4.01 -12.28
N SER A 141 -9.75 -3.37 -11.12
CA SER A 141 -8.81 -3.80 -10.07
C SER A 141 -9.25 -5.04 -9.31
N TYR A 142 -10.45 -5.58 -9.59
CA TYR A 142 -10.96 -6.78 -8.93
C TYR A 142 -10.07 -8.01 -9.25
N PRO A 143 -9.70 -8.83 -8.27
CA PRO A 143 -8.96 -10.06 -8.52
C PRO A 143 -9.83 -11.05 -9.30
N GLN A 144 -9.56 -11.22 -10.60
CA GLN A 144 -10.30 -12.11 -11.51
C GLN A 144 -9.46 -13.29 -12.00
N THR A 145 -8.14 -13.14 -12.01
CA THR A 145 -7.19 -14.14 -12.49
C THR A 145 -6.46 -14.81 -11.34
N GLU A 146 -6.13 -16.09 -11.50
CA GLU A 146 -5.16 -16.76 -10.63
C GLU A 146 -3.80 -16.06 -10.81
N SER A 147 -3.39 -15.29 -9.81
CA SER A 147 -2.10 -14.60 -9.73
C SER A 147 -1.31 -15.12 -8.53
N LYS A 148 -0.07 -14.64 -8.32
CA LYS A 148 0.73 -15.02 -7.14
C LYS A 148 -0.06 -14.87 -5.83
N TYR A 149 -0.90 -13.83 -5.77
CA TYR A 149 -1.78 -13.63 -4.64
C TYR A 149 -3.23 -14.04 -4.91
N GLY A 150 -3.83 -13.87 -6.09
CA GLY A 150 -5.20 -14.33 -6.40
C GLY A 150 -6.35 -13.72 -5.57
N TRP A 151 -6.07 -13.11 -4.42
CA TRP A 151 -6.98 -12.38 -3.52
C TRP A 151 -6.69 -10.87 -3.49
N ILE A 152 -5.63 -10.44 -4.17
CA ILE A 152 -5.29 -9.04 -4.43
C ILE A 152 -4.76 -8.92 -5.87
N SER A 153 -5.02 -7.77 -6.48
CA SER A 153 -4.60 -7.44 -7.84
C SER A 153 -4.05 -6.03 -7.88
N SER A 154 -2.88 -5.85 -8.48
CA SER A 154 -2.30 -4.53 -8.75
C SER A 154 -2.42 -4.26 -10.24
N VAL A 155 -3.07 -3.16 -10.63
CA VAL A 155 -3.36 -2.83 -12.02
C VAL A 155 -3.10 -1.36 -12.31
N ILE A 156 -2.75 -1.08 -13.56
CA ILE A 156 -2.75 0.27 -14.10
C ILE A 156 -4.08 0.49 -14.82
N VAL A 157 -4.74 1.60 -14.47
CA VAL A 157 -6.02 2.00 -15.05
C VAL A 157 -5.87 3.39 -15.66
N GLU A 158 -6.35 3.58 -16.88
CA GLU A 158 -6.48 4.91 -17.46
C GLU A 158 -7.87 5.47 -17.14
N GLU A 159 -7.90 6.51 -16.31
CA GLU A 159 -9.11 7.22 -15.91
C GLU A 159 -8.83 8.72 -15.94
N ASP A 160 -9.79 9.50 -16.46
CA ASP A 160 -9.66 10.97 -16.55
C ASP A 160 -8.42 11.44 -17.32
N ASN A 161 -7.99 10.68 -18.34
CA ASN A 161 -6.73 10.86 -19.07
C ASN A 161 -5.46 10.76 -18.20
N VAL A 162 -5.56 10.07 -17.05
CA VAL A 162 -4.44 9.83 -16.14
C VAL A 162 -4.26 8.34 -15.94
N THR A 163 -3.02 7.89 -16.05
CA THR A 163 -2.59 6.55 -15.70
C THR A 163 -2.49 6.42 -14.18
N LYS A 164 -3.33 5.59 -13.57
CA LYS A 164 -3.46 5.44 -12.12
C LYS A 164 -3.07 4.02 -11.70
N LEU A 165 -2.25 3.87 -10.67
CA LEU A 165 -1.97 2.56 -10.06
C LEU A 165 -3.02 2.27 -8.99
N LYS A 166 -3.76 1.16 -9.17
CA LYS A 166 -4.77 0.69 -8.21
C LYS A 166 -4.39 -0.69 -7.68
N ILE A 167 -4.61 -0.88 -6.39
CA ILE A 167 -4.49 -2.18 -5.73
C ILE A 167 -5.88 -2.58 -5.26
N GLY A 168 -6.42 -3.67 -5.78
CA GLY A 168 -7.78 -4.10 -5.52
C GLY A 168 -7.84 -5.46 -4.85
N THR A 169 -8.71 -5.57 -3.85
CA THR A 169 -9.10 -6.83 -3.20
C THR A 169 -10.54 -7.18 -3.56
N THR A 170 -11.20 -8.11 -2.87
CA THR A 170 -12.63 -8.40 -3.08
C THR A 170 -13.56 -7.38 -2.42
N SER A 171 -13.12 -6.69 -1.37
CA SER A 171 -13.96 -5.76 -0.58
C SER A 171 -13.65 -4.29 -0.82
N PHE A 172 -12.41 -3.96 -1.18
CA PHE A 172 -11.96 -2.58 -1.39
C PHE A 172 -10.97 -2.45 -2.55
N ASN A 173 -10.69 -1.21 -2.91
CA ASN A 173 -9.60 -0.84 -3.80
C ASN A 173 -8.86 0.37 -3.24
N LEU A 174 -7.56 0.43 -3.51
CA LEU A 174 -6.66 1.47 -3.07
C LEU A 174 -6.12 2.17 -4.30
N LEU A 175 -6.23 3.49 -4.37
CA LEU A 175 -5.54 4.30 -5.35
C LEU A 175 -4.20 4.73 -4.78
N VAL A 176 -3.08 4.42 -5.44
CA VAL A 176 -1.78 4.94 -5.04
C VAL A 176 -1.71 6.43 -5.42
N THR A 177 -1.53 7.29 -4.43
CA THR A 177 -1.49 8.75 -4.60
C THR A 177 -0.11 9.35 -4.32
N SER A 178 0.81 8.55 -3.80
CA SER A 178 2.22 8.91 -3.69
C SER A 178 3.10 7.67 -3.63
N SER A 179 4.16 7.65 -4.42
CA SER A 179 5.16 6.58 -4.40
C SER A 179 6.56 7.09 -4.74
N ILE A 180 7.57 6.33 -4.31
CA ILE A 180 8.98 6.59 -4.59
C ILE A 180 9.58 5.33 -5.21
N ARG A 181 10.27 5.50 -6.32
CA ARG A 181 11.02 4.44 -7.00
C ARG A 181 12.29 4.11 -6.21
N LEU A 182 12.48 2.82 -5.95
CA LEU A 182 13.59 2.29 -5.16
C LEU A 182 14.73 1.74 -6.01
N ASP A 183 14.44 1.21 -7.20
CA ASP A 183 15.46 0.65 -8.08
C ASP A 183 16.38 1.74 -8.64
N ASN A 184 17.69 1.44 -8.61
CA ASN A 184 18.73 2.34 -9.10
C ASN A 184 18.81 2.29 -10.63
N LYS A 185 17.85 2.93 -11.32
CA LYS A 185 17.91 3.14 -12.76
C LYS A 185 18.57 4.49 -13.07
N PRO A 186 19.74 4.50 -13.74
CA PRO A 186 20.36 5.74 -14.17
C PRO A 186 19.41 6.48 -15.13
N ASN A 187 19.22 7.78 -14.90
CA ASN A 187 18.41 8.72 -15.71
C ASN A 187 16.89 8.68 -15.55
N THR A 188 16.35 8.20 -14.43
CA THR A 188 14.89 8.27 -14.20
C THR A 188 14.49 9.66 -13.69
N GLN A 189 13.77 10.45 -14.49
CA GLN A 189 13.21 11.75 -14.04
C GLN A 189 11.99 11.59 -13.11
N ASP A 190 11.38 10.39 -13.09
CA ASP A 190 10.16 10.07 -12.32
C ASP A 190 10.43 9.22 -11.08
N ILE A 191 11.44 9.58 -10.26
CA ILE A 191 11.74 8.86 -9.01
C ILE A 191 10.59 9.01 -8.02
N ILE A 192 10.03 10.21 -7.88
CA ILE A 192 8.93 10.50 -6.96
C ILE A 192 7.70 10.86 -7.79
N GLN A 193 6.57 10.24 -7.49
CA GLN A 193 5.29 10.61 -8.09
C GLN A 193 4.27 10.95 -7.00
N MET A 194 3.57 12.06 -7.20
CA MET A 194 2.58 12.62 -6.29
C MET A 194 1.27 12.85 -7.04
N GLY A 195 0.15 12.64 -6.35
CA GLY A 195 -1.18 12.61 -6.96
C GLY A 195 -1.51 11.25 -7.56
N SER A 196 -2.65 11.16 -8.25
CA SER A 196 -3.16 9.89 -8.77
C SER A 196 -2.38 9.33 -9.96
N LYS A 197 -1.42 10.08 -10.52
CA LYS A 197 -0.64 9.65 -11.69
C LYS A 197 0.48 8.70 -11.25
N THR A 198 0.52 7.51 -11.84
CA THR A 198 1.60 6.55 -11.66
C THR A 198 2.06 6.00 -13.01
N THR A 199 3.27 6.35 -13.44
CA THR A 199 3.89 5.90 -14.70
C THR A 199 5.27 5.29 -14.50
N ASN A 200 5.85 5.42 -13.31
CA ASN A 200 7.19 4.91 -13.01
C ASN A 200 7.21 3.42 -12.63
N PHE A 201 6.04 2.79 -12.51
CA PHE A 201 5.85 1.39 -12.13
C PHE A 201 4.70 0.77 -12.94
N VAL A 202 4.90 -0.47 -13.41
CA VAL A 202 3.88 -1.25 -14.12
C VAL A 202 3.80 -2.62 -13.45
N PRO A 203 2.72 -2.93 -12.71
CA PRO A 203 2.52 -4.21 -12.08
C PRO A 203 2.19 -5.29 -13.10
N THR A 204 2.48 -6.54 -12.74
CA THR A 204 1.97 -7.74 -13.40
C THR A 204 1.32 -8.65 -12.35
N VAL A 205 0.79 -9.79 -12.79
CA VAL A 205 0.26 -10.83 -11.90
C VAL A 205 1.31 -11.43 -10.95
N ASN A 206 2.60 -11.16 -11.19
CA ASN A 206 3.71 -11.63 -10.38
C ASN A 206 4.26 -10.56 -9.42
N THR A 207 3.70 -9.34 -9.44
CA THR A 207 4.15 -8.27 -8.56
C THR A 207 4.02 -8.71 -7.12
N SER A 208 5.13 -8.67 -6.40
CA SER A 208 5.18 -9.00 -4.97
C SER A 208 4.94 -7.74 -4.15
N ILE A 209 4.29 -7.88 -2.99
CA ILE A 209 3.99 -6.79 -2.06
C ILE A 209 4.62 -7.14 -0.72
N TYR A 210 5.49 -6.27 -0.23
CA TYR A 210 6.22 -6.40 1.04
C TYR A 210 5.91 -5.26 2.00
#